data_AF-A0AAP6GE33-F1
#
_entry.id   AF-A0AAP6GE33-F1
#
_cell.length_a   1.000
_cell.length_b   1.000
_cell.length_c   1.000
_cell.angle_alpha   90.00
_cell.angle_beta   90.00
_cell.angle_gamma   90.00
#
_symmetry.space_group_name_H-M   'P 1'
#
loop_
_entity.id
_entity.type
_entity.pdbx_description
1 polymer ?
#
loop_
_entity_poly.entity_id
_entity_poly.type
_entity_poly.pdbx_seq_one_letter_code
_entity_poly.pdbx_strand_id
1 'polypeptide(L)'
;MTPAEYSALAHPRLSHPARSLYTLQLRRLVLENRLPRLNYPELGRALAVVDPGNPSGFCYQVNARQLTELLDELMEAELLQVEAQADSEHYHQCPFQLPLLSQRVRSPLPERPFQMHLHWRPDEELPALARLCGVIDASYSEEDLGEFIAYWLGRPEVFDSQHQWMLKFIRTLKSRRYTRRQPTEVAGYQQVTPAPVDSGPSKRAQEMIEAAKRLAQTEEPDND
;
A
#
# COMPACT_ATOMS: atom_id res chain seq x y z
N MET A 1 7.78 -8.13 -17.60
CA MET A 1 6.47 -7.49 -17.88
C MET A 1 5.46 -8.02 -16.89
N THR A 2 4.59 -7.15 -16.37
CA THR A 2 3.45 -7.55 -15.53
C THR A 2 2.36 -8.21 -16.40
N PRO A 3 1.47 -9.02 -15.81
CA PRO A 3 0.32 -9.58 -16.54
C PRO A 3 -0.57 -8.51 -17.18
N ALA A 4 -0.74 -7.36 -16.51
CA ALA A 4 -1.50 -6.23 -17.01
C ALA A 4 -0.82 -5.60 -18.25
N GLU A 5 0.49 -5.35 -18.19
CA GLU A 5 1.26 -4.88 -19.36
C GLU A 5 1.13 -5.84 -20.54
N TYR A 6 1.21 -7.15 -20.28
CA TYR A 6 1.09 -8.17 -21.33
C TYR A 6 -0.31 -8.16 -21.97
N SER A 7 -1.37 -8.10 -21.15
CA SER A 7 -2.74 -8.03 -21.65
C SER A 7 -2.98 -6.80 -22.54
N ALA A 8 -2.48 -5.64 -22.11
CA ALA A 8 -2.61 -4.40 -22.89
C ALA A 8 -1.80 -4.45 -24.20
N LEU A 9 -0.57 -4.97 -24.17
CA LEU A 9 0.27 -5.12 -25.37
C LEU A 9 -0.26 -6.18 -26.36
N ALA A 10 -1.00 -7.18 -25.86
CA ALA A 10 -1.64 -8.19 -26.69
C ALA A 10 -2.90 -7.67 -27.41
N HIS A 11 -3.36 -6.44 -27.11
CA HIS A 11 -4.56 -5.89 -27.69
C HIS A 11 -4.46 -5.76 -29.22
N PRO A 12 -5.47 -6.25 -29.98
CA PRO A 12 -5.37 -6.37 -31.44
C PRO A 12 -5.32 -5.02 -32.18
N ARG A 13 -5.77 -3.93 -31.55
CA ARG A 13 -5.70 -2.58 -32.14
C ARG A 13 -4.32 -1.93 -32.03
N LEU A 14 -3.42 -2.47 -31.21
CA LEU A 14 -2.11 -1.87 -31.00
C LEU A 14 -1.13 -2.29 -32.10
N SER A 15 -0.56 -1.33 -32.81
CA SER A 15 0.35 -1.59 -33.93
C SER A 15 1.69 -2.21 -33.48
N HIS A 16 2.35 -2.94 -34.38
CA HIS A 16 3.66 -3.53 -34.11
C HIS A 16 4.75 -2.50 -33.76
N PRO A 17 4.82 -1.33 -34.44
CA PRO A 17 5.75 -0.27 -34.05
C PRO A 17 5.46 0.28 -32.65
N ALA A 18 4.18 0.48 -32.27
CA ALA A 18 3.82 0.93 -30.91
C ALA A 18 4.25 -0.08 -29.85
N ARG A 19 4.02 -1.38 -30.07
CA ARG A 19 4.49 -2.46 -29.19
C ARG A 19 6.01 -2.45 -29.04
N SER A 20 6.73 -2.27 -30.14
CA SER A 20 8.20 -2.26 -30.16
C SER A 20 8.75 -1.02 -29.44
N LEU A 21 8.16 0.15 -29.71
CA LEU A 21 8.49 1.41 -29.04
C LEU A 21 8.32 1.31 -27.53
N TYR A 22 7.20 0.76 -27.08
CA TYR A 22 6.92 0.57 -25.66
C TYR A 22 7.92 -0.38 -25.00
N THR A 23 8.04 -1.59 -25.54
CA THR A 23 8.77 -2.70 -24.91
C THR A 23 10.27 -2.47 -24.88
N LEU A 24 10.84 -1.91 -25.96
CA LEU A 24 12.29 -1.76 -26.10
C LEU A 24 12.81 -0.41 -25.62
N GLN A 25 12.03 0.65 -25.78
CA GLN A 25 12.53 2.01 -25.58
C GLN A 25 11.88 2.70 -24.37
N LEU A 26 10.56 2.89 -24.35
CA LEU A 26 9.89 3.62 -23.26
C LEU A 26 10.07 2.94 -21.91
N ARG A 27 9.93 1.62 -21.87
CA ARG A 27 10.14 0.83 -20.64
C ARG A 27 11.57 1.00 -20.11
N ARG A 28 12.57 0.95 -20.99
CA ARG A 28 13.99 1.16 -20.61
C ARG A 28 14.18 2.55 -20.00
N LEU A 29 13.65 3.58 -20.65
CA LEU A 29 13.78 4.97 -20.19
C LEU A 29 13.24 5.19 -18.77
N VAL A 30 12.10 4.58 -18.41
CA VAL A 30 11.53 4.66 -17.04
C VAL A 30 12.36 3.87 -16.03
N LEU A 31 12.92 2.73 -16.42
CA LEU A 31 13.75 1.93 -15.51
C LEU A 31 15.10 2.59 -15.21
N GLU A 32 15.66 3.32 -16.18
CA GLU A 32 16.95 4.00 -16.06
C GLU A 32 16.84 5.41 -15.47
N ASN A 33 15.72 6.10 -15.69
CA ASN A 33 15.54 7.51 -15.31
C ASN A 33 14.33 7.69 -14.41
N ARG A 34 14.48 8.46 -13.33
CA ARG A 34 13.37 8.75 -12.42
C ARG A 34 12.28 9.64 -13.01
N LEU A 35 12.61 10.49 -13.99
CA LEU A 35 11.68 11.43 -14.64
C LEU A 35 11.94 11.45 -16.15
N PRO A 36 11.53 10.40 -16.88
CA PRO A 36 11.82 10.29 -18.30
C PRO A 36 10.97 11.29 -19.10
N ARG A 37 11.55 11.80 -20.19
CA ARG A 37 10.92 12.73 -21.13
C ARG A 37 10.94 12.13 -22.53
N LEU A 38 9.90 12.41 -23.31
CA LEU A 38 9.83 11.93 -24.69
C LEU A 38 10.82 12.67 -25.60
N ASN A 39 11.63 11.93 -26.35
CA ASN A 39 12.61 12.51 -27.26
C ASN A 39 12.40 11.99 -28.69
N TYR A 40 11.71 12.78 -29.53
CA TYR A 40 11.27 12.35 -30.86
C TYR A 40 12.43 11.91 -31.77
N PRO A 41 13.53 12.69 -31.91
CA PRO A 41 14.71 12.24 -32.66
C PRO A 41 15.27 10.89 -32.17
N GLU A 42 15.33 10.68 -30.86
CA GLU A 42 15.86 9.44 -30.30
C GLU A 42 14.91 8.26 -30.53
N LEU A 43 13.61 8.45 -30.26
CA LEU A 43 12.57 7.43 -30.45
C LEU A 43 12.40 7.05 -31.93
N GLY A 44 12.39 8.03 -32.82
CA GLY A 44 12.31 7.81 -34.27
C GLY A 44 13.52 7.05 -34.79
N ARG A 45 14.73 7.38 -34.31
CA ARG A 45 15.95 6.64 -34.64
C ARG A 45 15.92 5.21 -34.08
N ALA A 46 15.39 5.02 -32.87
CA ALA A 46 15.29 3.70 -32.26
C ALA A 46 14.33 2.76 -33.01
N LEU A 47 13.31 3.32 -33.68
CA LEU A 47 12.40 2.57 -34.52
C LEU A 47 12.90 2.37 -35.96
N ALA A 48 13.85 3.19 -36.42
CA ALA A 48 14.32 3.12 -37.80
C ALA A 48 15.11 1.83 -38.08
N VAL A 49 14.80 1.20 -39.21
CA VAL A 49 15.53 0.02 -39.72
C VAL A 49 16.32 0.44 -40.94
N VAL A 50 17.64 0.43 -40.79
CA VAL A 50 18.60 0.79 -41.83
C VAL A 50 18.73 -0.35 -42.82
N ASP A 51 18.65 -0.03 -44.11
CA ASP A 51 18.93 -0.97 -45.19
C ASP A 51 19.96 -0.35 -46.14
N PRO A 52 21.23 -0.80 -46.09
CA PRO A 52 22.28 -0.30 -46.96
C PRO A 52 22.03 -0.55 -48.46
N GLY A 53 21.15 -1.50 -48.81
CA GLY A 53 20.81 -1.84 -50.19
C GLY A 53 19.73 -0.94 -50.81
N ASN A 54 19.05 -0.12 -49.99
CA ASN A 54 17.99 0.77 -50.45
C ASN A 54 18.56 2.18 -50.74
N PRO A 55 18.23 2.83 -51.88
CA PRO A 55 18.64 4.20 -52.17
C PRO A 55 18.24 5.23 -51.10
N SER A 56 17.17 5.00 -50.33
CA SER A 56 16.78 5.87 -49.20
C SER A 56 17.54 5.58 -47.90
N GLY A 57 18.35 4.51 -47.85
CA GLY A 57 19.15 4.09 -46.69
C GLY A 57 18.36 3.44 -45.54
N PHE A 58 17.02 3.42 -45.62
CA PHE A 58 16.14 2.84 -44.61
C PHE A 58 15.06 1.99 -45.28
N CYS A 59 14.73 0.84 -44.68
CA CYS A 59 13.57 0.04 -45.06
C CYS A 59 12.34 0.35 -44.19
N TYR A 60 12.52 0.94 -43.01
CA TYR A 60 11.45 1.43 -42.17
C TYR A 60 11.91 2.65 -41.37
N GLN A 61 11.08 3.70 -41.33
CA GLN A 61 11.31 4.90 -40.52
C GLN A 61 9.97 5.54 -40.20
N VAL A 62 9.88 6.20 -39.05
CA VAL A 62 8.71 7.00 -38.65
C VAL A 62 9.07 8.48 -38.65
N ASN A 63 8.13 9.30 -39.10
CA ASN A 63 8.21 10.76 -38.95
C ASN A 63 7.59 11.21 -37.61
N ALA A 64 7.69 12.50 -37.30
CA ALA A 64 7.18 13.04 -36.03
C ALA A 64 5.66 12.84 -35.85
N ARG A 65 4.88 12.98 -36.92
CA ARG A 65 3.42 12.79 -36.88
C ARG A 65 3.05 11.34 -36.59
N GLN A 66 3.65 10.41 -37.32
CA GLN A 66 3.46 8.98 -37.10
C GLN A 66 3.90 8.58 -35.69
N LEU A 67 4.98 9.17 -35.18
CA LEU A 67 5.40 8.93 -33.80
C LEU A 67 4.35 9.42 -32.79
N THR A 68 3.74 10.58 -33.00
CA THR A 68 2.60 11.04 -32.18
C THR A 68 1.44 10.04 -32.25
N GLU A 69 1.04 9.60 -33.45
CA GLU A 69 -0.03 8.61 -33.64
C GLU A 69 0.26 7.29 -32.88
N LEU A 70 1.52 6.82 -32.87
CA LEU A 70 1.93 5.65 -32.10
C LEU A 70 1.86 5.88 -30.58
N LEU A 71 2.14 7.10 -30.10
CA LEU A 71 2.01 7.44 -28.69
C LEU A 71 0.54 7.53 -28.28
N ASP A 72 -0.32 8.06 -29.15
CA ASP A 72 -1.77 8.07 -28.96
C ASP A 72 -2.33 6.65 -28.83
N GLU A 73 -1.92 5.73 -29.72
CA GLU A 73 -2.28 4.30 -29.61
C GLU A 73 -1.90 3.71 -28.24
N LEU A 74 -0.71 4.06 -27.72
CA LEU A 74 -0.25 3.59 -26.41
C LEU A 74 -1.02 4.22 -25.25
N MET A 75 -1.48 5.46 -25.40
CA MET A 75 -2.34 6.14 -24.42
C MET A 75 -3.74 5.54 -24.40
N GLU A 76 -4.32 5.25 -25.56
CA GLU A 76 -5.61 4.55 -25.68
C GLU A 76 -5.57 3.14 -25.06
N ALA A 77 -4.44 2.45 -25.15
CA ALA A 77 -4.21 1.15 -24.53
C ALA A 77 -3.85 1.22 -23.03
N GLU A 78 -3.89 2.41 -22.41
CA GLU A 78 -3.51 2.68 -21.02
C GLU A 78 -2.06 2.25 -20.68
N LEU A 79 -1.22 2.06 -21.69
CA LEU A 79 0.19 1.69 -21.53
C LEU A 79 1.04 2.92 -21.20
N LEU A 80 0.68 4.06 -21.77
CA LEU A 80 1.41 5.33 -21.66
C LEU A 80 0.49 6.41 -21.11
N GLN A 81 1.03 7.26 -20.24
CA GLN A 81 0.38 8.51 -19.84
C GLN A 81 1.39 9.65 -19.95
N VAL A 82 1.02 10.68 -20.71
CA VAL A 82 1.86 11.86 -20.96
C VAL A 82 1.27 13.05 -20.23
N GLU A 83 2.09 13.80 -19.49
CA GLU A 83 1.70 15.07 -18.90
C GLU A 83 1.85 16.19 -19.96
N ALA A 84 0.91 16.23 -20.90
CA ALA A 84 0.85 17.27 -21.93
C ALA A 84 -0.15 18.37 -21.54
N GLN A 85 0.12 19.60 -21.99
CA GLN A 85 -0.87 20.68 -21.94
C GLN A 85 -2.04 20.30 -22.87
N ALA A 86 -3.28 20.50 -22.42
CA ALA A 86 -4.45 20.38 -23.29
C ALA A 86 -4.20 21.20 -24.57
N ASP A 87 -4.36 20.57 -25.74
CA ASP A 87 -4.14 21.13 -27.09
C ASP A 87 -2.70 21.06 -27.66
N SER A 88 -1.80 20.25 -27.08
CA SER A 88 -0.48 20.02 -27.69
C SER A 88 -0.57 19.11 -28.93
N GLU A 89 -0.07 19.58 -30.09
CA GLU A 89 -0.02 18.78 -31.34
C GLU A 89 1.04 17.65 -31.31
N HIS A 90 1.98 17.71 -30.37
CA HIS A 90 3.04 16.72 -30.20
C HIS A 90 3.51 16.68 -28.74
N TYR A 91 4.22 15.62 -28.40
CA TYR A 91 4.62 15.31 -27.01
C TYR A 91 6.12 15.41 -26.77
N HIS A 92 6.87 16.07 -27.66
CA HIS A 92 8.32 16.18 -27.50
C HIS A 92 8.68 16.92 -26.20
N GLN A 93 9.59 16.34 -25.42
CA GLN A 93 10.07 16.79 -24.12
C GLN A 93 9.04 16.75 -22.99
N CYS A 94 7.81 16.32 -23.25
CA CYS A 94 6.82 16.08 -22.21
C CYS A 94 7.28 14.94 -21.29
N PRO A 95 7.13 15.08 -19.97
CA PRO A 95 7.32 13.97 -19.06
C PRO A 95 6.20 12.95 -19.27
N PHE A 96 6.55 11.69 -19.04
CA PHE A 96 5.60 10.59 -19.19
C PHE A 96 5.80 9.54 -18.11
N GLN A 97 4.75 8.75 -17.91
CA GLN A 97 4.74 7.61 -17.01
C GLN A 97 4.13 6.40 -17.70
N LEU A 98 4.51 5.21 -17.22
CA LEU A 98 3.97 3.94 -17.69
C LEU A 98 3.17 3.33 -16.54
N PRO A 99 1.86 3.61 -16.44
CA PRO A 99 1.07 3.25 -15.26
C PRO A 99 1.08 1.74 -14.99
N LEU A 100 1.02 0.90 -16.03
CA LEU A 100 1.05 -0.56 -15.88
C LEU A 100 2.42 -1.14 -15.49
N LEU A 101 3.51 -0.37 -15.70
CA LEU A 101 4.85 -0.71 -15.22
C LEU A 101 5.02 -0.33 -13.74
N SER A 102 4.51 0.84 -13.36
CA SER A 102 4.55 1.37 -11.99
C SER A 102 3.55 0.69 -11.07
N GLN A 103 2.47 0.12 -11.61
CA GLN A 103 1.67 -0.92 -10.98
C GLN A 103 2.54 -2.17 -10.83
N ARG A 104 3.52 -2.10 -9.94
CA ARG A 104 4.15 -3.27 -9.36
C ARG A 104 3.02 -4.03 -8.68
N VAL A 105 2.49 -5.02 -9.39
CA VAL A 105 1.96 -6.21 -8.76
C VAL A 105 3.04 -6.61 -7.78
N ARG A 106 2.81 -6.37 -6.49
CA ARG A 106 3.60 -6.97 -5.42
C ARG A 106 3.83 -8.39 -5.85
N SER A 107 5.09 -8.76 -6.04
CA SER A 107 5.41 -10.11 -6.47
C SER A 107 4.61 -11.05 -5.57
N PRO A 108 3.84 -12.00 -6.12
CA PRO A 108 3.19 -13.00 -5.29
C PRO A 108 4.24 -13.84 -4.54
N LEU A 109 5.52 -13.71 -4.92
CA LEU A 109 6.62 -14.28 -4.17
C LEU A 109 6.79 -13.50 -2.86
N PRO A 110 6.75 -14.19 -1.71
CA PRO A 110 6.99 -13.56 -0.43
C PRO A 110 8.35 -12.87 -0.45
N GLU A 111 8.38 -11.60 -0.04
CA GLU A 111 9.63 -10.88 0.13
C GLU A 111 10.54 -11.64 1.10
N ARG A 112 11.83 -11.67 0.81
CA ARG A 112 12.80 -12.38 1.65
C ARG A 112 12.75 -11.78 3.05
N PRO A 113 12.49 -12.57 4.10
CA PRO A 113 12.40 -12.05 5.45
C PRO A 113 13.78 -11.58 5.91
N PHE A 114 13.80 -10.52 6.71
CA PHE A 114 15.02 -9.87 7.19
C PHE A 114 14.90 -9.52 8.68
N GLN A 115 16.06 -9.42 9.33
CA GLN A 115 16.17 -8.92 10.70
C GLN A 115 15.98 -7.41 10.71
N MET A 116 15.37 -6.88 11.78
CA MET A 116 15.23 -5.43 11.94
C MET A 116 16.60 -4.72 11.80
N HIS A 117 16.60 -3.53 11.19
CA HIS A 117 17.79 -2.72 11.01
C HIS A 117 17.53 -1.24 11.28
N LEU A 118 18.58 -0.47 11.59
CA LEU A 118 18.50 0.94 11.99
C LEU A 118 17.80 1.84 10.96
N HIS A 119 17.99 1.55 9.68
CA HIS A 119 17.43 2.32 8.57
C HIS A 119 16.03 1.88 8.16
N TRP A 120 15.39 0.99 8.93
CA TRP A 120 14.07 0.49 8.57
C TRP A 120 13.05 1.63 8.61
N ARG A 121 12.20 1.68 7.60
CA ARG A 121 11.09 2.63 7.49
C ARG A 121 9.87 1.87 6.96
N PRO A 122 8.66 2.19 7.43
CA PRO A 122 7.44 1.63 6.86
C PRO A 122 7.21 2.17 5.45
N ASP A 123 6.55 1.39 4.61
CA ASP A 123 6.22 1.79 3.24
C ASP A 123 5.08 2.83 3.22
N GLU A 124 4.91 3.48 2.07
CA GLU A 124 3.83 4.44 1.79
C GLU A 124 2.42 3.84 1.98
N GLU A 125 2.31 2.51 1.99
CA GLU A 125 1.05 1.79 2.21
C GLU A 125 0.65 1.64 3.69
N LEU A 126 1.52 2.00 4.64
CA LEU A 126 1.23 1.89 6.07
C LEU A 126 -0.13 2.51 6.47
N PRO A 127 -0.54 3.70 5.97
CA PRO A 127 -1.86 4.25 6.28
C PRO A 127 -3.02 3.38 5.78
N ALA A 128 -2.90 2.78 4.60
CA ALA A 128 -3.92 1.87 4.07
C ALA A 128 -4.00 0.59 4.90
N LEU A 129 -2.85 0.03 5.24
CA LEU A 129 -2.73 -1.18 6.05
C LEU A 129 -3.22 -0.96 7.49
N ALA A 130 -2.96 0.21 8.06
CA ALA A 130 -3.47 0.63 9.36
C ALA A 130 -5.01 0.69 9.38
N ARG A 131 -5.63 1.28 8.34
CA ARG A 131 -7.10 1.31 8.21
C ARG A 131 -7.71 -0.09 8.17
N LEU A 132 -7.10 -1.02 7.44
CA LEU A 132 -7.50 -2.44 7.43
C LEU A 132 -7.40 -3.08 8.83
N CYS A 133 -6.41 -2.68 9.63
CA CYS A 133 -6.26 -3.12 11.02
C CYS A 133 -7.17 -2.38 12.02
N GLY A 134 -8.06 -1.51 11.55
CA GLY A 134 -8.95 -0.70 12.39
C GLY A 134 -8.28 0.49 13.08
N VAL A 135 -7.15 0.97 12.54
CA VAL A 135 -6.42 2.15 13.04
C VAL A 135 -6.64 3.32 12.06
N ILE A 136 -7.40 4.32 12.50
CA ILE A 136 -7.88 5.43 11.63
C ILE A 136 -6.75 6.39 11.25
N ASP A 137 -5.93 6.77 12.23
CA ASP A 137 -4.77 7.62 12.03
C ASP A 137 -3.51 6.75 12.09
N ALA A 138 -2.64 6.76 11.10
CA ALA A 138 -1.41 5.97 11.12
C ALA A 138 -0.16 6.82 11.36
N SER A 139 -0.34 8.08 11.76
CA SER A 139 0.76 8.97 12.14
C SER A 139 1.61 8.37 13.26
N TYR A 140 2.93 8.54 13.13
CA TYR A 140 3.94 8.10 14.08
C TYR A 140 5.04 9.16 14.18
N SER A 141 5.67 9.28 15.34
CA SER A 141 6.86 10.13 15.53
C SER A 141 8.15 9.35 15.25
N GLU A 142 9.28 10.05 15.05
CA GLU A 142 10.59 9.38 14.97
C GLU A 142 10.96 8.65 16.28
N GLU A 143 10.40 9.07 17.41
CA GLU A 143 10.56 8.37 18.70
C GLU A 143 9.84 7.02 18.68
N ASP A 144 8.58 6.99 18.24
CA ASP A 144 7.80 5.74 18.12
C ASP A 144 8.51 4.73 17.22
N LEU A 145 9.08 5.22 16.12
CA LEU A 145 9.84 4.42 15.18
C LEU A 145 11.15 3.93 15.80
N GLY A 146 11.90 4.82 16.45
CA GLY A 146 13.17 4.50 17.10
C GLY A 146 13.01 3.43 18.18
N GLU A 147 11.97 3.53 19.01
CA GLU A 147 11.68 2.54 20.05
C GLU A 147 11.28 1.19 19.48
N PHE A 148 10.49 1.17 18.40
CA PHE A 148 10.15 -0.06 17.69
C PHE A 148 11.39 -0.75 17.12
N ILE A 149 12.25 0.01 16.43
CA ILE A 149 13.50 -0.49 15.85
C ILE A 149 14.41 -1.02 16.97
N ALA A 150 14.59 -0.28 18.06
CA ALA A 150 15.43 -0.68 19.19
C ALA A 150 14.95 -1.98 19.84
N TYR A 151 13.64 -2.14 20.03
CA TYR A 151 13.05 -3.35 20.60
C TYR A 151 13.34 -4.60 19.76
N TRP A 152 13.22 -4.50 18.43
CA TRP A 152 13.44 -5.64 17.53
C TRP A 152 14.91 -5.84 17.14
N LEU A 153 15.75 -4.81 17.21
CA LEU A 153 17.21 -4.96 17.11
C LEU A 153 17.78 -5.83 18.23
N GLY A 154 17.16 -5.81 19.42
CA GLY A 154 17.52 -6.70 20.52
C GLY A 154 17.10 -8.17 20.32
N ARG A 155 16.43 -8.51 19.21
CA ARG A 155 15.90 -9.84 18.89
C ARG A 155 16.32 -10.30 17.49
N PRO A 156 17.62 -10.53 17.26
CA PRO A 156 18.14 -10.87 15.93
C PRO A 156 17.64 -12.22 15.41
N GLU A 157 17.07 -13.08 16.25
CA GLU A 157 16.46 -14.34 15.84
C GLU A 157 15.16 -14.16 15.03
N VAL A 158 14.58 -12.96 15.02
CA VAL A 158 13.31 -12.68 14.36
C VAL A 158 13.54 -12.17 12.93
N PHE A 159 13.07 -12.95 11.96
CA PHE A 159 13.08 -12.60 10.55
C PHE A 159 11.66 -12.44 10.06
N ASP A 160 11.33 -11.28 9.54
CA ASP A 160 10.01 -10.98 9.00
C ASP A 160 10.14 -10.23 7.66
N SER A 161 9.13 -10.36 6.83
CA SER A 161 8.96 -9.54 5.63
C SER A 161 8.63 -8.08 6.00
N GLN A 162 8.78 -7.16 5.05
CA GLN A 162 8.41 -5.75 5.24
C GLN A 162 6.96 -5.63 5.70
N HIS A 163 6.06 -6.40 5.09
CA HIS A 163 4.65 -6.43 5.44
C HIS A 163 4.39 -6.87 6.89
N GLN A 164 5.09 -7.91 7.36
CA GLN A 164 4.98 -8.37 8.75
C GLN A 164 5.53 -7.35 9.74
N TRP A 165 6.65 -6.68 9.41
CA TRP A 165 7.17 -5.59 10.23
C TRP A 165 6.19 -4.42 10.32
N MET A 166 5.56 -4.02 9.20
CA MET A 166 4.50 -3.00 9.20
C MET A 166 3.31 -3.39 10.08
N LEU A 167 2.83 -4.65 10.00
CA LEU A 167 1.74 -5.15 10.83
C LEU A 167 2.09 -5.10 12.33
N LYS A 168 3.31 -5.50 12.69
CA LYS A 168 3.83 -5.41 14.07
C LYS A 168 3.89 -3.96 14.52
N PHE A 169 4.37 -3.05 13.67
CA PHE A 169 4.47 -1.63 13.99
C PHE A 169 3.10 -0.98 14.19
N ILE A 170 2.11 -1.29 13.35
CA ILE A 170 0.74 -0.81 13.55
C ILE A 170 0.16 -1.32 14.87
N ARG A 171 0.46 -2.56 15.24
CA ARG A 171 0.05 -3.11 16.55
C ARG A 171 0.70 -2.35 17.71
N THR A 172 1.97 -1.98 17.61
CA THR A 172 2.64 -1.17 18.66
C THR A 172 2.05 0.23 18.75
N LEU A 173 1.77 0.89 17.63
CA LEU A 173 1.09 2.19 17.60
C LEU A 173 -0.30 2.12 18.24
N LYS A 174 -1.08 1.08 17.93
CA LYS A 174 -2.40 0.84 18.53
C LYS A 174 -2.32 0.69 20.04
N SER A 175 -1.39 -0.14 20.53
CA SER A 175 -1.20 -0.37 21.97
C SER A 175 -0.85 0.92 22.71
N ARG A 176 0.11 1.70 22.20
CA ARG A 176 0.56 2.95 22.81
C ARG A 176 -0.57 3.96 22.97
N ARG A 177 -1.40 4.12 21.94
CA ARG A 177 -2.53 5.07 22.00
C ARG A 177 -3.57 4.66 23.01
N TYR A 178 -3.77 3.37 23.23
CA TYR A 178 -4.65 2.90 24.30
C TYR A 178 -4.07 3.24 25.68
N THR A 179 -2.76 3.04 25.88
CA THR A 179 -2.06 3.41 27.13
C THR A 179 -2.06 4.91 27.38
N ARG A 180 -1.87 5.73 26.34
CA ARG A 180 -1.85 7.21 26.45
C ARG A 180 -3.24 7.81 26.63
N ARG A 181 -4.30 7.10 26.22
CA ARG A 181 -5.71 7.44 26.51
C ARG A 181 -6.14 7.00 27.92
N GLN A 182 -5.26 7.10 28.91
CA GLN A 182 -5.74 7.12 30.29
C GLN A 182 -6.66 8.35 30.45
N PRO A 183 -7.81 8.21 31.13
CA PRO A 183 -8.83 9.23 31.15
C PRO A 183 -8.25 10.47 31.80
N THR A 184 -8.20 11.56 31.05
CA THR A 184 -8.15 12.89 31.65
C THR A 184 -9.38 12.98 32.55
N GLU A 185 -9.18 12.97 33.88
CA GLU A 185 -10.25 13.30 34.80
C GLU A 185 -10.77 14.68 34.42
N VAL A 186 -11.98 14.72 33.88
CA VAL A 186 -12.61 15.96 33.44
C VAL A 186 -13.02 16.71 34.71
N ALA A 187 -12.18 17.65 35.13
CA ALA A 187 -12.48 18.57 36.22
C ALA A 187 -13.53 19.60 35.77
N GLY A 188 -14.80 19.28 35.98
CA GLY A 188 -15.97 20.17 35.76
C GLY A 188 -17.14 19.37 35.20
N TYR A 189 -18.28 19.19 35.88
CA TYR A 189 -18.90 19.89 36.99
C TYR A 189 -19.71 18.87 37.82
N GLN A 190 -19.86 19.13 39.12
CA GLN A 190 -20.63 18.34 40.09
C GLN A 190 -19.99 17.00 40.50
N GLN A 191 -19.04 17.09 41.42
CA GLN A 191 -18.71 15.97 42.30
C GLN A 191 -19.92 15.72 43.22
N VAL A 192 -20.83 14.86 42.80
CA VAL A 192 -21.64 14.12 43.78
C VAL A 192 -20.69 13.10 44.37
N THR A 193 -20.33 13.28 45.63
CA THR A 193 -19.61 12.25 46.40
C THR A 193 -20.38 10.94 46.21
N PRO A 194 -19.82 9.91 45.57
CA PRO A 194 -20.51 8.63 45.54
C PRO A 194 -20.65 8.22 47.00
N ALA A 195 -21.90 8.10 47.47
CA ALA A 195 -22.17 7.48 48.75
C ALA A 195 -21.41 6.14 48.77
N PRO A 196 -20.82 5.74 49.92
CA PRO A 196 -20.08 4.50 50.02
C PRO A 196 -20.92 3.40 49.41
N VAL A 197 -20.41 2.81 48.33
CA VAL A 197 -21.09 1.71 47.63
C VAL A 197 -21.07 0.57 48.63
N ASP A 198 -22.19 0.38 49.32
CA ASP A 198 -22.41 -0.74 50.20
C ASP A 198 -22.25 -1.99 49.33
N SER A 199 -21.09 -2.63 49.45
CA SER A 199 -20.70 -3.81 48.67
C SER A 199 -21.38 -5.07 49.22
N GLY A 200 -22.50 -4.88 49.93
CA GLY A 200 -23.41 -5.93 50.31
C GLY A 200 -24.25 -6.40 49.12
N PRO A 201 -24.62 -7.69 49.09
CA PRO A 201 -25.58 -8.19 48.11
C PRO A 201 -26.89 -7.41 48.23
N SER A 202 -27.46 -7.00 47.09
CA SER A 202 -28.74 -6.27 47.06
C SER A 202 -29.82 -7.02 47.85
N LYS A 203 -30.78 -6.29 48.44
CA LYS A 203 -31.89 -6.86 49.22
C LYS A 203 -32.61 -8.01 48.49
N ARG A 204 -32.78 -7.88 47.18
CA ARG A 204 -33.36 -8.93 46.33
C ARG A 204 -32.45 -10.17 46.20
N ALA A 205 -31.14 -9.99 46.18
CA ALA A 205 -30.19 -11.11 46.18
C ALA A 205 -30.21 -11.87 47.51
N GLN A 206 -30.37 -11.17 48.65
CA GLN A 206 -30.53 -11.81 49.96
C GLN A 206 -31.82 -12.64 50.03
N GLU A 207 -32.94 -12.10 49.55
CA GLU A 207 -34.23 -12.81 49.49
C GLU A 207 -34.15 -14.08 48.63
N MET A 208 -33.43 -14.04 47.50
CA MET A 208 -33.23 -15.24 46.66
C MET A 208 -32.36 -16.31 47.35
N ILE A 209 -31.35 -15.91 48.12
CA ILE A 209 -30.49 -16.84 48.88
C ILE A 209 -31.28 -17.54 49.99
N GLU A 210 -32.15 -16.82 50.69
CA GLU A 210 -33.02 -17.40 51.72
C GLU A 210 -34.08 -18.34 51.15
N ALA A 211 -34.68 -17.97 50.01
CA ALA A 211 -35.63 -18.83 49.31
C ALA A 211 -34.95 -20.13 48.83
N ALA A 212 -33.74 -20.04 48.29
CA ALA A 212 -32.96 -21.21 47.87
C ALA A 212 -32.58 -22.12 49.05
N LYS A 213 -32.21 -21.57 50.21
CA LYS A 213 -31.93 -22.35 51.42
C LYS A 213 -33.16 -23.08 51.95
N ARG A 214 -34.34 -22.44 51.92
CA ARG A 214 -35.59 -23.10 52.33
C ARG A 214 -35.98 -24.24 51.40
N LEU A 215 -35.81 -24.07 50.09
CA LEU A 215 -36.04 -25.15 49.13
C LEU A 215 -35.09 -26.33 49.37
N ALA A 216 -33.80 -26.07 49.61
CA ALA A 216 -32.82 -27.11 49.91
C ALA A 216 -33.13 -27.87 51.22
N GLN A 217 -33.63 -27.18 52.26
CA GLN A 217 -34.08 -27.83 53.51
C GLN A 217 -35.37 -28.63 53.36
N THR A 218 -36.16 -28.38 52.31
CA THR A 218 -37.38 -29.14 52.01
C THR A 218 -37.11 -30.32 51.10
N GLU A 219 -35.97 -30.33 50.39
CA GLU A 219 -35.55 -31.38 49.46
C GLU A 219 -34.54 -32.38 50.04
N GLU A 220 -34.11 -32.25 51.30
CA GLU A 220 -33.40 -33.33 52.02
C GLU A 220 -34.38 -34.47 52.32
N PRO A 221 -34.36 -35.61 51.59
CA PRO A 221 -35.19 -36.74 51.89
C PRO A 221 -34.53 -37.57 52.98
N ASP A 222 -35.32 -37.95 53.97
CA ASP A 222 -35.10 -39.08 54.87
C ASP A 222 -34.52 -40.27 54.08
N ASN A 223 -33.28 -40.64 54.38
CA ASN A 223 -32.67 -41.87 53.87
C ASN A 223 -31.93 -42.56 55.02
N ASP A 224 -32.74 -43.08 55.94
CA ASP A 224 -32.46 -44.31 56.71
C ASP A 224 -32.93 -45.54 55.90
#